data_AF-A0A143XAZ0-F1
#
_entry.id   AF-A0A143XAZ0-F1
#
_cell.length_a   1.000
_cell.length_b   1.000
_cell.length_c   1.000
_cell.angle_alpha   90.00
_cell.angle_beta   90.00
_cell.angle_gamma   90.00
#
_symmetry.space_group_name_H-M   'P 1'
#
loop_
_entity.id
_entity.type
_entity.pdbx_description
1 polymer ?
#
loop_
_entity_poly.entity_id
_entity_poly.type
_entity_poly.pdbx_seq_one_letter_code
_entity_poly.pdbx_strand_id
1 'polypeptide(L)'
;MSELGGRRAPALHGVGDGAQGSADRAAGAAGGGFAPSALSFRSVLFDEVSSTNDEIKRAIDAGEAEGLVVRALRQSGGYGRQGRVWTSPEGGLYCSLLLRPQVTPIALPTLSLVVGMAVRRAVAALVDAPTAGAVRIKWPNDVVVDRDILHDARACAVGLDPAAQNHGHERFSDPNSAAFLQNTSSPVSASLKHRAQPRFCARGDADGTSSDAFASFSKLCGISCEAQGGGVCVGVGVNVAPPAERPDVGGKNEAAYVLDLAPEADFALGGASRAIDRVFDEFLAAFASLYGRWQRDGFAPLLDEYNAWASLTDREVTIEGRDGSPIAAGAVVCVDACGRLVLRSRDGTEIPIASGEAHVR
;
A
#
# COMPACT_ATOMS: atom_id res chain seq x y z
N MET A 1 -32.87 -41.03 -7.35
CA MET A 1 -33.12 -40.68 -5.94
C MET A 1 -31.78 -40.25 -5.33
N SER A 2 -31.13 -39.13 -5.66
CA SER A 2 -31.52 -37.71 -5.77
C SER A 2 -32.04 -37.11 -4.47
N GLU A 3 -31.14 -36.57 -3.64
CA GLU A 3 -31.40 -35.37 -2.83
C GLU A 3 -30.16 -34.48 -2.82
N LEU A 4 -30.24 -33.40 -3.60
CA LEU A 4 -29.34 -32.26 -3.60
C LEU A 4 -29.81 -31.30 -2.51
N GLY A 5 -29.01 -31.13 -1.46
CA GLY A 5 -29.23 -30.11 -0.43
C GLY A 5 -28.96 -28.72 -0.98
N GLY A 6 -30.03 -28.02 -1.39
CA GLY A 6 -29.98 -26.63 -1.80
C GLY A 6 -29.63 -25.71 -0.62
N ARG A 7 -28.47 -25.06 -0.67
CA ARG A 7 -28.15 -23.93 0.21
C ARG A 7 -28.76 -22.66 -0.39
N ARG A 8 -29.66 -22.03 0.38
CA ARG A 8 -30.25 -20.71 0.07
C ARG A 8 -29.18 -19.62 0.08
N ALA A 9 -29.21 -18.76 -0.95
CA ALA A 9 -28.48 -17.49 -0.96
C ALA A 9 -29.06 -16.54 0.12
N PRO A 10 -28.23 -15.71 0.78
CA PRO A 10 -28.71 -14.71 1.73
C PRO A 10 -29.43 -13.56 1.00
N ALA A 11 -30.48 -13.03 1.63
CA ALA A 11 -31.39 -12.04 1.07
C ALA A 11 -30.74 -10.66 0.91
N LEU A 12 -30.83 -10.09 -0.29
CA LEU A 12 -30.54 -8.69 -0.58
C LEU A 12 -31.58 -7.80 0.11
N HIS A 13 -31.17 -6.94 1.05
CA HIS A 13 -32.02 -5.87 1.56
C HIS A 13 -31.90 -4.65 0.65
N GLY A 14 -32.90 -4.46 -0.21
CA GLY A 14 -33.09 -3.24 -0.98
C GLY A 14 -34.03 -2.28 -0.24
N VAL A 15 -33.55 -1.07 0.07
CA VAL A 15 -34.41 0.05 0.45
C VAL A 15 -34.91 0.68 -0.85
N GLY A 16 -36.19 0.47 -1.17
CA GLY A 16 -36.85 1.08 -2.31
C GLY A 16 -37.62 2.32 -1.88
N ASP A 17 -37.36 3.44 -2.54
CA ASP A 17 -38.25 4.61 -2.55
C ASP A 17 -39.04 4.61 -3.87
N GLY A 18 -40.35 4.70 -3.76
CA GLY A 18 -41.28 4.58 -4.87
C GLY A 18 -41.51 5.90 -5.61
N ALA A 19 -41.55 5.84 -6.94
CA ALA A 19 -42.31 6.78 -7.75
C ALA A 19 -42.70 6.12 -9.08
N GLN A 20 -44.01 5.92 -9.27
CA GLN A 20 -44.62 5.56 -10.54
C GLN A 20 -44.66 6.78 -11.47
N GLY A 21 -44.38 6.59 -12.76
CA GLY A 21 -44.51 7.64 -13.77
C GLY A 21 -44.31 7.14 -15.20
N SER A 22 -45.43 6.86 -15.86
CA SER A 22 -45.74 6.79 -17.30
C SER A 22 -44.61 6.93 -18.33
N ALA A 23 -44.61 6.00 -19.29
CA ALA A 23 -43.88 6.07 -20.55
C ALA A 23 -44.33 7.24 -21.43
N ASP A 24 -43.36 7.91 -22.06
CA ASP A 24 -43.58 8.53 -23.37
C ASP A 24 -42.26 8.56 -24.17
N ARG A 25 -42.35 8.17 -25.44
CA ARG A 25 -41.23 8.13 -26.39
C ARG A 25 -41.03 9.51 -27.00
N ALA A 26 -39.79 10.00 -26.98
CA ALA A 26 -39.33 10.99 -27.96
C ALA A 26 -37.85 10.72 -28.31
N ALA A 27 -37.61 10.48 -29.60
CA ALA A 27 -36.28 10.44 -30.18
C ALA A 27 -35.70 11.86 -30.23
N GLY A 28 -34.47 12.03 -29.75
CA GLY A 28 -33.73 13.29 -29.85
C GLY A 28 -32.26 13.04 -29.59
N ALA A 29 -31.44 13.19 -30.63
CA ALA A 29 -30.00 13.17 -30.54
C ALA A 29 -29.49 14.34 -29.69
N ALA A 30 -28.70 14.06 -28.67
CA ALA A 30 -27.86 15.04 -27.99
C ALA A 30 -26.68 14.32 -27.34
N GLY A 31 -25.46 14.78 -27.65
CA GLY A 31 -24.24 14.31 -27.02
C GLY A 31 -24.29 14.57 -25.51
N GLY A 32 -24.42 13.50 -24.73
CA GLY A 32 -24.26 13.54 -23.29
C GLY A 32 -22.81 13.25 -22.95
N GLY A 33 -22.05 14.29 -22.60
CA GLY A 33 -20.85 14.12 -21.81
C GLY A 33 -21.26 13.48 -20.48
N PHE A 34 -21.10 12.17 -20.37
CA PHE A 34 -21.24 11.47 -19.10
C PHE A 34 -20.07 11.93 -18.23
N ALA A 35 -20.32 12.86 -17.30
CA ALA A 35 -19.44 12.97 -16.15
C ALA A 35 -19.43 11.57 -15.51
N PRO A 36 -18.26 10.90 -15.38
CA PRO A 36 -18.25 9.57 -14.80
C PRO A 36 -18.83 9.66 -13.40
N SER A 37 -19.98 9.01 -13.16
CA SER A 37 -20.53 8.93 -11.81
C SER A 37 -19.48 8.28 -10.93
N ALA A 38 -19.30 8.80 -9.72
CA ALA A 38 -18.40 8.18 -8.75
C ALA A 38 -18.71 6.68 -8.63
N LEU A 39 -17.68 5.84 -8.67
CA LEU A 39 -17.83 4.39 -8.55
C LEU A 39 -18.53 4.07 -7.23
N SER A 40 -19.68 3.40 -7.30
CA SER A 40 -20.39 2.91 -6.12
C SER A 40 -19.96 1.48 -5.83
N PHE A 41 -19.67 1.18 -4.56
CA PHE A 41 -19.29 -0.15 -4.13
C PHE A 41 -20.45 -0.87 -3.45
N ARG A 42 -20.64 -2.14 -3.80
CA ARG A 42 -21.55 -3.07 -3.12
C ARG A 42 -20.72 -4.15 -2.47
N SER A 43 -20.71 -4.20 -1.15
CA SER A 43 -19.90 -5.17 -0.40
C SER A 43 -20.73 -6.35 0.09
N VAL A 44 -20.17 -7.55 0.00
CA VAL A 44 -20.68 -8.77 0.63
C VAL A 44 -19.59 -9.34 1.53
N LEU A 45 -19.93 -9.68 2.77
CA LEU A 45 -19.02 -10.30 3.74
C LEU A 45 -19.40 -11.76 3.94
N PHE A 46 -18.40 -12.65 3.86
CA PHE A 46 -18.51 -14.06 4.18
C PHE A 46 -17.71 -14.39 5.45
N ASP A 47 -18.15 -15.40 6.20
CA ASP A 47 -17.33 -15.93 7.29
C ASP A 47 -16.05 -16.59 6.74
N GLU A 48 -16.20 -17.40 5.69
CA GLU A 48 -15.09 -18.10 5.06
C GLU A 48 -15.37 -18.41 3.58
N VAL A 49 -14.34 -18.26 2.75
CA VAL A 49 -14.32 -18.65 1.33
C VAL A 49 -13.00 -19.35 1.00
N SER A 50 -12.89 -20.00 -0.17
CA SER A 50 -11.58 -20.47 -0.64
C SER A 50 -10.65 -19.29 -0.90
N SER A 51 -11.12 -18.32 -1.69
CA SER A 51 -10.44 -17.06 -1.98
C SER A 51 -11.47 -16.03 -2.42
N THR A 52 -11.36 -14.80 -1.91
CA THR A 52 -12.17 -13.66 -2.35
C THR A 52 -11.93 -13.34 -3.83
N ASN A 53 -10.72 -13.60 -4.35
CA ASN A 53 -10.43 -13.45 -5.78
C ASN A 53 -11.30 -14.42 -6.60
N ASP A 54 -11.46 -15.66 -6.16
CA ASP A 54 -12.22 -16.68 -6.91
C ASP A 54 -13.70 -16.31 -6.97
N GLU A 55 -14.26 -15.73 -5.91
CA GLU A 55 -15.64 -15.22 -5.91
C GLU A 55 -15.81 -14.08 -6.91
N ILE A 56 -14.89 -13.12 -6.94
CA ILE A 56 -14.93 -12.01 -7.91
C ILE A 56 -14.74 -12.51 -9.32
N LYS A 57 -13.81 -13.44 -9.56
CA LYS A 57 -13.58 -14.07 -10.87
C LYS A 57 -14.84 -14.78 -11.38
N ARG A 58 -15.52 -15.54 -10.53
CA ARG A 58 -16.83 -16.13 -10.83
C ARG A 58 -17.88 -15.07 -11.17
N ALA A 59 -17.93 -13.98 -10.41
CA ALA A 59 -18.86 -12.88 -10.67
C ALA A 59 -18.55 -12.17 -12.01
N ILE A 60 -17.28 -11.99 -12.36
CA ILE A 60 -16.87 -11.44 -13.65
C ILE A 60 -17.38 -12.31 -14.81
N ASP A 61 -17.15 -13.63 -14.72
CA ASP A 61 -17.58 -14.58 -15.75
C ASP A 61 -19.11 -14.67 -15.85
N ALA A 62 -19.82 -14.45 -14.75
CA ALA A 62 -21.28 -14.35 -14.71
C ALA A 62 -21.82 -13.02 -15.26
N GLY A 63 -20.96 -12.07 -15.64
CA GLY A 63 -21.35 -10.78 -16.19
C GLY A 63 -21.74 -9.73 -15.15
N GLU A 64 -21.37 -9.91 -13.88
CA GLU A 64 -21.67 -8.95 -12.82
C GLU A 64 -21.08 -7.56 -13.14
N ALA A 65 -21.82 -6.53 -12.74
CA ALA A 65 -21.43 -5.14 -12.92
C ALA A 65 -20.22 -4.77 -12.04
N GLU A 66 -19.44 -3.79 -12.51
CA GLU A 66 -18.34 -3.19 -11.73
C GLU A 66 -18.82 -2.67 -10.37
N GLY A 67 -17.94 -2.71 -9.37
CA GLY A 67 -18.19 -2.21 -8.03
C GLY A 67 -18.62 -3.27 -7.01
N LEU A 68 -18.77 -4.55 -7.41
CA LEU A 68 -18.88 -5.63 -6.43
C LEU A 68 -17.58 -5.76 -5.64
N VAL A 69 -17.70 -5.83 -4.32
CA VAL A 69 -16.62 -6.13 -3.39
C VAL A 69 -16.98 -7.36 -2.57
N VAL A 70 -16.12 -8.37 -2.59
CA VAL A 70 -16.26 -9.55 -1.74
C VAL A 70 -15.24 -9.47 -0.62
N ARG A 71 -15.69 -9.60 0.62
CA ARG A 71 -14.87 -9.67 1.83
C ARG A 71 -15.03 -11.05 2.48
N ALA A 72 -14.00 -11.50 3.19
CA ALA A 72 -14.11 -12.67 4.05
C ALA A 72 -13.38 -12.48 5.38
N LEU A 73 -13.87 -13.09 6.46
CA LEU A 73 -13.14 -13.13 7.73
C LEU A 73 -11.95 -14.08 7.65
N ARG A 74 -12.06 -15.16 6.87
CA ARG A 74 -10.98 -16.12 6.58
C ARG A 74 -10.95 -16.54 5.11
N GLN A 75 -9.77 -16.93 4.64
CA GLN A 75 -9.63 -17.65 3.37
C GLN A 75 -8.90 -18.97 3.61
N SER A 76 -9.48 -20.09 3.15
CA SER A 76 -8.85 -21.42 3.27
C SER A 76 -7.83 -21.71 2.15
N GLY A 77 -7.84 -20.94 1.07
CA GLY A 77 -6.96 -21.05 -0.08
C GLY A 77 -6.51 -19.69 -0.62
N GLY A 78 -6.28 -18.71 0.26
CA GLY A 78 -5.78 -17.38 -0.12
C GLY A 78 -4.44 -17.48 -0.87
N TYR A 79 -4.30 -16.70 -1.94
CA TYR A 79 -3.09 -16.65 -2.75
C TYR A 79 -2.76 -15.22 -3.19
N GLY A 80 -1.46 -14.96 -3.35
CA GLY A 80 -0.92 -13.76 -3.98
C GLY A 80 -0.55 -14.02 -5.44
N ARG A 81 0.25 -13.11 -5.99
CA ARG A 81 0.75 -13.25 -7.37
C ARG A 81 1.52 -14.55 -7.56
N GLN A 82 1.45 -15.10 -8.78
CA GLN A 82 2.13 -16.34 -9.16
C GLN A 82 1.70 -17.56 -8.32
N GLY A 83 0.55 -17.51 -7.63
CA GLY A 83 0.02 -18.63 -6.86
C GLY A 83 0.70 -18.84 -5.50
N ARG A 84 1.54 -17.90 -5.03
CA ARG A 84 2.14 -17.98 -3.70
C ARG A 84 1.04 -17.93 -2.64
N VAL A 85 1.12 -18.80 -1.64
CA VAL A 85 0.14 -18.84 -0.55
C VAL A 85 0.09 -17.51 0.20
N TRP A 86 -1.11 -17.01 0.47
CA TRP A 86 -1.37 -15.86 1.33
C TRP A 86 -2.21 -16.29 2.54
N THR A 87 -1.53 -16.46 3.68
CA THR A 87 -2.15 -16.85 4.95
C THR A 87 -3.22 -15.83 5.36
N SER A 88 -4.47 -16.29 5.52
CA SER A 88 -5.64 -15.42 5.73
C SER A 88 -6.50 -15.83 6.94
N PRO A 89 -5.96 -15.81 8.18
CA PRO A 89 -6.73 -16.09 9.40
C PRO A 89 -7.63 -14.90 9.77
N GLU A 90 -8.53 -15.07 10.74
CA GLU A 90 -9.26 -13.92 11.28
C GLU A 90 -8.31 -12.82 11.77
N GLY A 91 -8.72 -11.56 11.64
CA GLY A 91 -7.93 -10.40 12.05
C GLY A 91 -7.32 -9.61 10.88
N GLY A 92 -7.36 -10.11 9.65
CA GLY A 92 -6.97 -9.35 8.45
C GLY A 92 -8.15 -8.77 7.69
N LEU A 93 -7.89 -7.79 6.82
CA LEU A 93 -8.81 -7.40 5.76
C LEU A 93 -8.47 -8.21 4.51
N TYR A 94 -9.35 -9.13 4.12
CA TYR A 94 -9.27 -9.85 2.85
C TYR A 94 -10.45 -9.43 2.00
N CYS A 95 -10.18 -8.66 0.94
CA CYS A 95 -11.22 -8.26 0.02
C CYS A 95 -10.76 -8.33 -1.43
N SER A 96 -11.72 -8.48 -2.32
CA SER A 96 -11.50 -8.43 -3.76
C SER A 96 -12.56 -7.58 -4.44
N LEU A 97 -12.15 -6.81 -5.45
CA LEU A 97 -13.01 -5.88 -6.19
C LEU A 97 -13.16 -6.34 -7.64
N LEU A 98 -14.40 -6.26 -8.13
CA LEU A 98 -14.72 -6.41 -9.54
C LEU A 98 -14.65 -5.05 -10.24
N LEU A 99 -13.70 -4.89 -11.16
CA LEU A 99 -13.54 -3.68 -11.95
C LEU A 99 -13.70 -3.94 -13.45
N ARG A 100 -14.14 -2.92 -14.20
CA ARG A 100 -14.25 -2.93 -15.67
C ARG A 100 -13.63 -1.64 -16.25
N PRO A 101 -12.33 -1.41 -16.02
CA PRO A 101 -11.69 -0.15 -16.33
C PRO A 101 -11.71 0.13 -17.83
N GLN A 102 -12.12 1.34 -18.20
CA GLN A 102 -12.16 1.80 -19.59
C GLN A 102 -10.82 2.45 -19.97
N VAL A 103 -9.75 1.68 -19.91
CA VAL A 103 -8.37 2.13 -20.20
C VAL A 103 -7.69 1.23 -21.23
N THR A 104 -6.62 1.74 -21.84
CA THR A 104 -5.77 0.92 -22.71
C THR A 104 -5.11 -0.23 -21.92
N PRO A 105 -4.94 -1.43 -22.51
CA PRO A 105 -4.31 -2.56 -21.81
C PRO A 105 -2.91 -2.26 -21.24
N ILE A 106 -2.15 -1.37 -21.88
CA ILE A 106 -0.81 -0.95 -21.42
C ILE A 106 -0.85 -0.18 -20.08
N ALA A 107 -2.00 0.39 -19.71
CA ALA A 107 -2.17 1.08 -18.43
C ALA A 107 -2.50 0.12 -17.28
N LEU A 108 -3.07 -1.06 -17.56
CA LEU A 108 -3.51 -2.01 -16.52
C LEU A 108 -2.44 -2.39 -15.48
N PRO A 109 -1.14 -2.56 -15.82
CA PRO A 109 -0.11 -2.83 -14.83
C PRO A 109 0.01 -1.76 -13.74
N THR A 110 -0.30 -0.50 -14.08
CA THR A 110 -0.24 0.62 -13.11
C THR A 110 -1.38 0.59 -12.09
N LEU A 111 -2.45 -0.19 -12.31
CA LEU A 111 -3.58 -0.31 -11.38
C LEU A 111 -3.13 -0.81 -9.99
N SER A 112 -2.17 -1.75 -9.95
CA SER A 112 -1.60 -2.24 -8.69
C SER A 112 -0.94 -1.12 -7.88
N LEU A 113 -0.29 -0.16 -8.56
CA LEU A 113 0.33 1.01 -7.93
C LEU A 113 -0.74 1.94 -7.33
N VAL A 114 -1.83 2.15 -8.08
CA VAL A 114 -2.99 2.95 -7.63
C VAL A 114 -3.65 2.33 -6.40
N VAL A 115 -3.81 1.00 -6.38
CA VAL A 115 -4.32 0.26 -5.21
C VAL A 115 -3.37 0.40 -4.02
N GLY A 116 -2.05 0.33 -4.25
CA GLY A 116 -1.03 0.56 -3.22
C GLY A 116 -1.12 1.96 -2.61
N MET A 117 -1.35 2.99 -3.43
CA MET A 117 -1.60 4.36 -2.96
C MET A 117 -2.88 4.44 -2.11
N ALA A 118 -3.96 3.77 -2.51
CA ALA A 118 -5.21 3.75 -1.76
C ALA A 118 -5.04 3.07 -0.38
N VAL A 119 -4.39 1.91 -0.32
CA VAL A 119 -4.11 1.22 0.94
C VAL A 119 -3.20 2.07 1.84
N ARG A 120 -2.16 2.69 1.28
CA ARG A 120 -1.29 3.61 2.01
C ARG A 120 -2.08 4.78 2.62
N ARG A 121 -2.94 5.43 1.84
CA ARG A 121 -3.81 6.52 2.32
C ARG A 121 -4.73 6.07 3.44
N ALA A 122 -5.31 4.86 3.31
CA ALA A 122 -6.19 4.30 4.31
C ALA A 122 -5.49 4.12 5.65
N VAL A 123 -4.29 3.53 5.65
CA VAL A 123 -3.51 3.34 6.89
C VAL A 123 -3.02 4.68 7.44
N ALA A 124 -2.56 5.59 6.58
CA ALA A 124 -2.10 6.92 6.98
C ALA A 124 -3.20 7.77 7.65
N ALA A 125 -4.48 7.56 7.29
CA ALA A 125 -5.62 8.24 7.92
C ALA A 125 -5.91 7.74 9.35
N LEU A 126 -5.32 6.62 9.76
CA LEU A 126 -5.61 5.93 11.03
C LEU A 126 -4.47 6.04 12.05
N VAL A 127 -3.32 6.59 11.66
CA VAL A 127 -2.11 6.69 12.48
C VAL A 127 -1.62 8.14 12.52
N ASP A 128 -0.73 8.47 13.46
CA ASP A 128 -0.11 9.80 13.52
C ASP A 128 0.79 10.08 12.30
N ALA A 129 1.04 11.36 12.02
CA ALA A 129 1.78 11.78 10.82
C ALA A 129 3.22 11.22 10.75
N PRO A 130 4.03 11.19 11.83
CA PRO A 130 5.32 10.49 11.86
C PRO A 130 5.20 9.01 11.46
N THR A 131 4.29 8.26 12.08
CA THR A 131 4.07 6.84 11.79
C THR A 131 3.56 6.62 10.36
N ALA A 132 2.69 7.49 9.85
CA ALA A 132 2.23 7.47 8.46
C ALA A 132 3.40 7.60 7.47
N GLY A 133 4.48 8.28 7.86
CA GLY A 133 5.73 8.35 7.10
C GLY A 133 6.43 7.00 6.91
N ALA A 134 6.22 6.03 7.81
CA ALA A 134 6.85 4.71 7.73
C ALA A 134 6.09 3.72 6.86
N VAL A 135 4.78 3.89 6.66
CA VAL A 135 4.03 3.13 5.64
C VAL A 135 4.60 3.53 4.28
N ARG A 136 4.92 2.59 3.38
CA ARG A 136 5.54 2.84 2.06
C ARG A 136 5.01 1.86 1.02
N ILE A 137 5.14 2.18 -0.25
CA ILE A 137 4.71 1.32 -1.36
C ILE A 137 5.95 0.65 -1.96
N LYS A 138 6.02 -0.68 -1.89
CA LYS A 138 7.07 -1.47 -2.52
C LYS A 138 6.58 -1.92 -3.89
N TRP A 139 7.27 -1.45 -4.93
CA TRP A 139 6.95 -1.81 -6.30
C TRP A 139 7.05 -3.34 -6.52
N PRO A 140 6.13 -3.95 -7.28
CA PRO A 140 4.98 -3.32 -7.94
C PRO A 140 3.63 -3.47 -7.19
N ASN A 141 3.57 -4.21 -6.08
CA ASN A 141 2.28 -4.70 -5.58
C ASN A 141 2.20 -4.91 -4.07
N ASP A 142 3.09 -4.31 -3.29
CA ASP A 142 3.09 -4.46 -1.84
C ASP A 142 3.04 -3.10 -1.15
N VAL A 143 2.32 -3.04 -0.02
CA VAL A 143 2.52 -1.97 0.96
C VAL A 143 3.32 -2.54 2.11
N VAL A 144 4.33 -1.81 2.54
CA VAL A 144 5.29 -2.20 3.56
C VAL A 144 5.40 -1.14 4.63
N VAL A 145 5.97 -1.49 5.77
CA VAL A 145 6.40 -0.57 6.81
C VAL A 145 7.92 -0.55 6.79
N ASP A 146 8.49 0.64 6.54
CA ASP A 146 9.92 0.90 6.68
C ASP A 146 10.27 1.01 8.17
N ARG A 147 11.08 0.06 8.65
CA ARG A 147 11.38 -0.06 10.08
C ARG A 147 12.30 1.04 10.59
N ASP A 148 13.18 1.56 9.74
CA ASP A 148 14.10 2.64 10.12
C ASP A 148 13.29 3.93 10.33
N ILE A 149 12.39 4.23 9.39
CA ILE A 149 11.49 5.40 9.51
C ILE A 149 10.54 5.24 10.70
N LEU A 150 10.01 4.04 10.95
CA LEU A 150 9.14 3.79 12.10
C LEU A 150 9.90 3.96 13.42
N HIS A 151 11.13 3.46 13.49
CA HIS A 151 11.99 3.61 14.66
C HIS A 151 12.25 5.09 14.97
N ASP A 152 12.65 5.86 13.95
CA ASP A 152 12.91 7.29 14.09
C ASP A 152 11.65 8.08 14.50
N ALA A 153 10.49 7.74 13.94
CA ALA A 153 9.21 8.32 14.31
C ALA A 153 8.89 8.09 15.79
N ARG A 154 9.10 6.86 16.28
CA ARG A 154 8.86 6.49 17.69
C ARG A 154 9.86 7.15 18.64
N ALA A 155 11.14 7.21 18.28
CA ALA A 155 12.16 7.90 19.06
C ALA A 155 11.84 9.39 19.24
N CYS A 156 11.45 10.07 18.15
CA CYS A 156 10.99 11.46 18.20
C CYS A 156 9.79 11.66 19.13
N ALA A 157 8.83 10.73 19.12
CA ALA A 157 7.60 10.83 19.94
C ALA A 157 7.87 10.74 21.45
N VAL A 158 8.93 10.03 21.87
CA VAL A 158 9.32 9.89 23.28
C VAL A 158 10.42 10.88 23.72
N GLY A 159 10.77 11.84 22.86
CA GLY A 159 11.81 12.84 23.15
C GLY A 159 13.24 12.29 23.18
N LEU A 160 13.46 11.11 22.60
CA LEU A 160 14.80 10.57 22.40
C LEU A 160 15.34 11.12 21.07
N ASP A 161 16.48 11.80 21.11
CA ASP A 161 17.19 12.21 19.90
C ASP A 161 17.81 10.96 19.23
N PRO A 162 17.36 10.57 18.02
CA PRO A 162 17.93 9.42 17.30
C PRO A 162 19.42 9.61 16.99
N ALA A 163 19.90 10.87 16.87
CA ALA A 163 21.30 11.19 16.59
C ALA A 163 22.23 11.06 17.81
N ALA A 164 21.67 11.02 19.02
CA ALA A 164 22.45 10.95 20.27
C ALA A 164 22.97 9.53 20.59
N GLN A 165 22.50 8.49 19.89
CA GLN A 165 22.88 7.09 20.17
C GLN A 165 24.14 6.61 19.42
N ASN A 166 24.68 7.41 18.49
CA ASN A 166 25.92 7.07 17.75
C ASN A 166 27.22 7.64 18.35
N HIS A 167 27.18 8.24 19.55
CA HIS A 167 28.37 8.74 20.25
C HIS A 167 28.68 7.90 21.49
N GLY A 168 29.02 6.63 21.27
CA GLY A 168 29.44 5.69 22.30
C GLY A 168 30.92 5.32 22.19
N HIS A 169 31.83 6.29 22.26
CA HIS A 169 33.23 6.05 22.64
C HIS A 169 33.99 7.35 22.98
N GLU A 170 33.50 8.13 23.93
CA GLU A 170 34.37 9.11 24.60
C GLU A 170 35.04 8.46 25.81
N ARG A 171 36.35 8.26 25.66
CA ARG A 171 37.28 7.84 26.69
C ARG A 171 37.21 8.84 27.85
N PHE A 172 36.81 8.35 29.02
CA PHE A 172 37.05 9.01 30.30
C PHE A 172 38.51 9.46 30.36
N SER A 173 38.74 10.77 30.34
CA SER A 173 40.06 11.39 30.48
C SER A 173 39.91 12.60 31.41
N ASP A 174 40.55 12.47 32.57
CA ASP A 174 40.84 13.41 33.67
C ASP A 174 40.15 14.79 33.80
N PRO A 175 39.70 15.15 35.03
CA PRO A 175 39.19 16.47 35.33
C PRO A 175 40.33 17.42 35.71
N ASN A 176 40.87 18.17 34.75
CA ASN A 176 41.52 19.43 35.08
C ASN A 176 41.60 20.38 33.88
N SER A 177 40.64 21.30 33.78
CA SER A 177 40.88 22.68 33.33
C SER A 177 39.60 23.50 33.49
N ALA A 178 39.65 24.42 34.45
CA ALA A 178 38.74 25.55 34.53
C ALA A 178 38.98 26.50 33.36
N ALA A 179 37.91 27.06 32.76
CA ALA A 179 37.87 28.45 32.30
C ALA A 179 36.58 28.81 31.54
N PHE A 180 35.92 29.85 32.05
CA PHE A 180 35.31 30.98 31.35
C PHE A 180 33.92 30.88 30.67
N LEU A 181 33.02 31.63 31.33
CA LEU A 181 31.80 32.27 30.86
C LEU A 181 32.00 33.06 29.54
N GLN A 182 30.99 33.08 28.67
CA GLN A 182 30.15 34.27 28.47
C GLN A 182 29.03 34.07 27.42
N ASN A 183 27.86 34.55 27.84
CA ASN A 183 26.61 34.76 27.12
C ASN A 183 26.75 35.93 26.12
N THR A 184 26.01 35.94 25.00
CA THR A 184 25.26 37.13 24.51
C THR A 184 24.53 36.90 23.16
N SER A 185 23.20 36.97 23.24
CA SER A 185 22.24 37.69 22.35
C SER A 185 22.26 37.55 20.82
N SER A 186 21.12 37.06 20.29
CA SER A 186 20.59 37.38 18.95
C SER A 186 20.19 38.86 18.82
N PRO A 187 19.97 39.36 17.59
CA PRO A 187 18.57 39.51 17.16
C PRO A 187 18.26 39.18 15.69
N VAL A 188 16.95 39.10 15.47
CA VAL A 188 16.16 38.70 14.30
C VAL A 188 16.29 39.68 13.12
N SER A 189 16.30 39.12 11.89
CA SER A 189 15.81 39.80 10.68
C SER A 189 15.12 38.78 9.76
N ALA A 190 13.89 39.10 9.36
CA ALA A 190 13.03 38.30 8.51
C ALA A 190 13.22 38.67 7.03
N SER A 191 13.25 37.68 6.13
CA SER A 191 12.57 37.78 4.82
C SER A 191 12.43 36.44 4.08
N LEU A 192 11.17 36.11 3.81
CA LEU A 192 10.53 35.38 2.71
C LEU A 192 11.26 34.31 1.84
N LYS A 193 10.57 33.17 1.77
CA LYS A 193 10.21 32.35 0.59
C LYS A 193 11.32 31.65 -0.20
N HIS A 194 11.65 30.45 0.25
CA HIS A 194 11.69 29.24 -0.59
C HIS A 194 11.50 28.02 0.33
N ARG A 195 10.39 27.30 0.17
CA ARG A 195 10.17 26.04 0.91
C ARG A 195 11.05 24.97 0.24
N ALA A 196 12.30 24.93 0.66
CA ALA A 196 13.26 23.91 0.28
C ALA A 196 12.77 22.54 0.78
N GLN A 197 12.83 21.54 -0.09
CA GLN A 197 12.77 20.14 0.31
C GLN A 197 13.93 19.88 1.30
N PRO A 198 13.73 19.08 2.37
CA PRO A 198 14.83 18.76 3.27
C PRO A 198 15.88 17.96 2.51
N ARG A 199 17.05 18.59 2.27
CA ARG A 199 18.25 17.93 1.78
C ARG A 199 18.72 16.96 2.86
N PHE A 200 18.57 15.66 2.62
CA PHE A 200 19.27 14.66 3.42
C PHE A 200 20.77 14.73 3.09
N CYS A 201 21.58 14.90 4.13
CA CYS A 201 23.04 14.87 4.04
C CYS A 201 23.50 13.53 3.50
N ALA A 202 24.34 13.56 2.46
CA ALA A 202 25.09 12.40 2.00
C ALA A 202 25.94 11.85 3.16
N ARG A 203 25.75 10.58 3.54
CA ARG A 203 26.69 9.86 4.40
C ARG A 203 27.88 9.45 3.55
N GLY A 204 29.07 9.84 4.00
CA GLY A 204 30.34 9.45 3.41
C GLY A 204 30.65 7.97 3.62
N ASP A 205 31.41 7.42 2.68
CA ASP A 205 31.91 6.06 2.69
C ASP A 205 32.73 5.76 3.96
N ALA A 206 32.38 4.67 4.63
CA ALA A 206 33.24 4.01 5.59
C ALA A 206 33.14 2.49 5.38
N ASP A 207 34.28 1.91 4.99
CA ASP A 207 34.55 0.48 4.91
C ASP A 207 34.25 -0.25 6.23
N GLY A 208 33.81 -1.50 6.11
CA GLY A 208 34.02 -2.51 7.16
C GLY A 208 32.76 -3.22 7.68
N THR A 209 32.37 -4.27 6.96
CA THR A 209 31.75 -5.51 7.48
C THR A 209 30.78 -5.40 8.66
N SER A 210 29.48 -5.29 8.38
CA SER A 210 28.47 -5.97 9.17
C SER A 210 27.60 -6.85 8.26
N SER A 211 27.75 -8.16 8.44
CA SER A 211 26.88 -9.17 7.85
C SER A 211 25.62 -9.25 8.70
N ASP A 212 24.59 -8.47 8.35
CA ASP A 212 23.16 -8.80 8.50
C ASP A 212 22.32 -7.56 8.14
N ALA A 213 22.22 -7.25 6.85
CA ALA A 213 21.21 -6.32 6.36
C ALA A 213 19.85 -7.03 6.35
N PHE A 214 19.22 -7.15 7.54
CA PHE A 214 17.82 -7.53 7.63
C PHE A 214 17.02 -6.63 6.70
N ALA A 215 16.23 -7.20 5.79
CA ALA A 215 15.41 -6.43 4.86
C ALA A 215 14.64 -5.37 5.63
N SER A 216 14.88 -4.07 5.41
CA SER A 216 14.38 -2.94 6.23
C SER A 216 12.85 -2.77 6.25
N PHE A 217 12.12 -3.73 5.69
CA PHE A 217 10.70 -3.67 5.43
C PHE A 217 9.96 -4.85 6.06
N SER A 218 8.86 -4.56 6.73
CA SER A 218 7.85 -5.54 7.10
C SER A 218 6.63 -5.38 6.20
N LYS A 219 6.09 -6.49 5.67
CA LYS A 219 4.97 -6.52 4.73
C LYS A 219 3.65 -6.25 5.45
N LEU A 220 2.94 -5.21 5.02
CA LEU A 220 1.65 -4.80 5.58
C LEU A 220 0.48 -5.27 4.69
N CYS A 221 0.66 -5.21 3.38
CA CYS A 221 -0.37 -5.57 2.42
C CYS A 221 0.24 -6.23 1.17
N GLY A 222 -0.45 -7.24 0.65
CA GLY A 222 -0.23 -7.79 -0.68
C GLY A 222 -1.41 -7.46 -1.61
N ILE A 223 -1.08 -7.09 -2.84
CA ILE A 223 -2.04 -6.75 -3.90
C ILE A 223 -1.88 -7.71 -5.09
N SER A 224 -3.00 -8.14 -5.66
CA SER A 224 -3.06 -8.88 -6.93
C SER A 224 -4.05 -8.20 -7.88
N CYS A 225 -3.69 -8.05 -9.15
CA CYS A 225 -4.57 -7.56 -10.19
C CYS A 225 -4.56 -8.57 -11.34
N GLU A 226 -5.71 -9.17 -11.65
CA GLU A 226 -5.84 -10.24 -12.62
C GLU A 226 -6.96 -9.94 -13.60
N ALA A 227 -6.65 -9.86 -14.89
CA ALA A 227 -7.66 -9.72 -15.93
C ALA A 227 -8.36 -11.07 -16.17
N GLN A 228 -9.69 -11.05 -16.20
CA GLN A 228 -10.53 -12.23 -16.44
C GLN A 228 -11.84 -11.79 -17.10
N GLY A 229 -12.41 -12.54 -18.03
CA GLY A 229 -13.76 -12.32 -18.56
C GLY A 229 -14.11 -10.87 -18.97
N GLY A 230 -13.14 -10.11 -19.49
CA GLY A 230 -13.33 -8.69 -19.85
C GLY A 230 -13.44 -7.70 -18.67
N GLY A 231 -13.12 -8.15 -17.45
CA GLY A 231 -12.96 -7.34 -16.26
C GLY A 231 -11.60 -7.55 -15.59
N VAL A 232 -11.42 -6.96 -14.41
CA VAL A 232 -10.23 -7.10 -13.57
C VAL A 232 -10.66 -7.45 -12.15
N CYS A 233 -10.12 -8.55 -11.63
CA CYS A 233 -10.18 -8.91 -10.22
C CYS A 233 -9.01 -8.25 -9.50
N VAL A 234 -9.31 -7.37 -8.54
CA VAL A 234 -8.30 -6.72 -7.68
C VAL A 234 -8.40 -7.30 -6.29
N GLY A 235 -7.46 -8.16 -5.91
CA GLY A 235 -7.35 -8.73 -4.56
C GLY A 235 -6.46 -7.87 -3.66
N VAL A 236 -6.93 -7.59 -2.46
CA VAL A 236 -6.24 -6.80 -1.43
C VAL A 236 -6.28 -7.56 -0.11
N GLY A 237 -5.10 -7.94 0.39
CA GLY A 237 -4.92 -8.53 1.71
C GLY A 237 -4.13 -7.58 2.61
N VAL A 238 -4.76 -7.01 3.63
CA VAL A 238 -4.10 -6.15 4.62
C VAL A 238 -4.02 -6.86 5.97
N ASN A 239 -2.82 -6.88 6.54
CA ASN A 239 -2.57 -7.35 7.89
C ASN A 239 -3.05 -6.28 8.88
N VAL A 240 -4.22 -6.46 9.51
CA VAL A 240 -4.81 -5.44 10.39
C VAL A 240 -4.49 -5.71 11.86
N ALA A 241 -4.93 -6.85 12.37
CA ALA A 241 -4.68 -7.30 13.74
C ALA A 241 -3.66 -8.44 13.76
N PRO A 242 -2.67 -8.41 14.66
CA PRO A 242 -1.71 -9.49 14.78
C PRO A 242 -2.37 -10.77 15.31
N PRO A 243 -1.97 -11.95 14.82
CA PRO A 243 -2.36 -13.22 15.43
C PRO A 243 -1.74 -13.34 16.84
N ALA A 244 -2.31 -14.22 17.66
CA ALA A 244 -1.76 -14.51 18.99
C ALA A 244 -0.30 -14.98 18.94
N GLU A 245 0.03 -15.80 17.93
CA GLU A 245 1.38 -16.24 17.63
C GLU A 245 1.77 -15.76 16.23
N ARG A 246 2.86 -14.98 16.14
CA ARG A 246 3.37 -14.49 14.86
C ARG A 246 4.20 -15.59 14.21
N PRO A 247 3.97 -15.91 12.93
CA PRO A 247 4.79 -16.88 12.22
C PRO A 247 6.25 -16.43 12.19
N ASP A 248 7.17 -17.32 12.54
CA ASP A 248 8.59 -17.13 12.25
C ASP A 248 8.83 -17.37 10.77
N VAL A 249 9.23 -16.33 10.06
CA VAL A 249 9.50 -16.34 8.62
C VAL A 249 10.99 -16.21 8.31
N GLY A 250 11.87 -16.37 9.31
CA GLY A 250 13.31 -16.32 9.14
C GLY A 250 13.79 -14.99 8.54
N GLY A 251 13.16 -13.87 8.93
CA GLY A 251 13.51 -12.51 8.49
C GLY A 251 13.02 -12.12 7.10
N LYS A 252 12.45 -13.03 6.30
CA LYS A 252 11.92 -12.73 4.97
C LYS A 252 10.41 -12.56 5.02
N ASN A 253 9.87 -11.50 4.43
CA ASN A 253 8.43 -11.23 4.39
C ASN A 253 7.77 -11.13 5.79
N GLU A 254 8.50 -10.62 6.79
CA GLU A 254 7.95 -10.36 8.12
C GLU A 254 6.69 -9.50 8.03
N ALA A 255 5.59 -9.92 8.65
CA ALA A 255 4.35 -9.18 8.62
C ALA A 255 4.39 -7.97 9.57
N ALA A 256 3.99 -6.80 9.08
CA ALA A 256 3.55 -5.68 9.90
C ALA A 256 2.02 -5.69 10.01
N TYR A 257 1.48 -5.10 11.07
CA TYR A 257 0.04 -5.04 11.31
C TYR A 257 -0.40 -3.61 11.61
N VAL A 258 -1.56 -3.20 11.11
CA VAL A 258 -2.10 -1.83 11.32
C VAL A 258 -2.23 -1.50 12.81
N LEU A 259 -2.69 -2.44 13.64
CA LEU A 259 -2.83 -2.21 15.09
C LEU A 259 -1.50 -2.01 15.83
N ASP A 260 -0.37 -2.51 15.30
CA ASP A 260 0.95 -2.26 15.88
C ASP A 260 1.46 -0.83 15.63
N LEU A 261 0.88 -0.14 14.63
CA LEU A 261 1.31 1.19 14.23
C LEU A 261 0.72 2.28 15.13
N ALA A 262 -0.43 2.04 15.76
CA ALA A 262 -1.09 3.03 16.63
C ALA A 262 -1.72 2.35 17.86
N PRO A 263 -0.91 1.88 18.82
CA PRO A 263 -1.40 1.14 19.98
C PRO A 263 -2.28 1.99 20.93
N GLU A 264 -2.07 3.31 20.96
CA GLU A 264 -2.74 4.24 21.87
C GLU A 264 -3.94 4.98 21.24
N ALA A 265 -4.25 4.75 19.97
CA ALA A 265 -5.34 5.45 19.31
C ALA A 265 -6.71 4.86 19.67
N ASP A 266 -7.76 5.70 19.68
CA ASP A 266 -9.17 5.27 19.79
C ASP A 266 -9.57 4.15 18.82
N PHE A 267 -8.80 4.00 17.73
CA PHE A 267 -8.85 2.89 16.79
C PHE A 267 -8.68 1.52 17.46
N ALA A 268 -7.73 1.37 18.39
CA ALA A 268 -7.48 0.12 19.10
C ALA A 268 -8.57 -0.21 20.14
N LEU A 269 -9.24 0.82 20.70
CA LEU A 269 -10.29 0.65 21.72
C LEU A 269 -11.54 -0.09 21.21
N GLY A 270 -11.75 -0.16 19.89
CA GLY A 270 -12.86 -0.89 19.27
C GLY A 270 -12.59 -2.36 18.91
N GLY A 271 -11.38 -2.85 19.17
CA GLY A 271 -10.95 -4.21 18.81
C GLY A 271 -10.75 -4.43 17.30
N ALA A 272 -10.32 -5.65 16.95
CA ALA A 272 -9.90 -6.01 15.59
C ALA A 272 -10.99 -5.81 14.53
N SER A 273 -12.25 -6.14 14.83
CA SER A 273 -13.35 -6.02 13.86
C SER A 273 -13.57 -4.57 13.40
N ARG A 274 -13.66 -3.63 14.36
CA ARG A 274 -13.81 -2.20 14.05
C ARG A 274 -12.59 -1.66 13.30
N ALA A 275 -11.40 -2.14 13.64
CA ALA A 275 -10.17 -1.77 12.95
C ALA A 275 -10.20 -2.19 11.47
N ILE A 276 -10.64 -3.42 11.20
CA ILE A 276 -10.80 -3.96 9.84
C ILE A 276 -11.80 -3.12 9.04
N ASP A 277 -12.96 -2.80 9.62
CA ASP A 277 -13.98 -1.99 8.93
C ASP A 277 -13.50 -0.58 8.62
N ARG A 278 -12.78 0.08 9.55
CA ARG A 278 -12.22 1.41 9.27
C ARG A 278 -11.14 1.38 8.19
N VAL A 279 -10.26 0.37 8.19
CA VAL A 279 -9.28 0.20 7.10
C VAL A 279 -9.99 -0.01 5.76
N PHE A 280 -11.05 -0.80 5.75
CA PHE A 280 -11.86 -1.07 4.56
C PHE A 280 -12.54 0.20 4.01
N ASP A 281 -13.20 0.96 4.89
CA ASP A 281 -13.92 2.18 4.50
C ASP A 281 -12.96 3.26 3.96
N GLU A 282 -11.85 3.50 4.66
CA GLU A 282 -10.83 4.45 4.23
C GLU A 282 -10.15 4.01 2.92
N PHE A 283 -9.95 2.70 2.74
CA PHE A 283 -9.43 2.14 1.49
C PHE A 283 -10.39 2.38 0.33
N LEU A 284 -11.68 2.05 0.47
CA LEU A 284 -12.66 2.26 -0.61
C LEU A 284 -12.82 3.74 -0.94
N ALA A 285 -12.85 4.62 0.07
CA ALA A 285 -12.92 6.07 -0.13
C ALA A 285 -11.71 6.60 -0.91
N ALA A 286 -10.49 6.21 -0.51
CA ALA A 286 -9.27 6.58 -1.21
C ALA A 286 -9.22 6.00 -2.63
N PHE A 287 -9.61 4.74 -2.78
CA PHE A 287 -9.57 4.04 -4.05
C PHE A 287 -10.57 4.60 -5.06
N ALA A 288 -11.81 4.92 -4.66
CA ALA A 288 -12.80 5.54 -5.57
C ALA A 288 -12.27 6.82 -6.23
N SER A 289 -11.64 7.68 -5.43
CA SER A 289 -11.05 8.94 -5.91
C SER A 289 -9.87 8.70 -6.85
N LEU A 290 -8.94 7.84 -6.44
CA LEU A 290 -7.74 7.52 -7.21
C LEU A 290 -8.06 6.78 -8.52
N TYR A 291 -8.95 5.80 -8.48
CA TYR A 291 -9.39 5.02 -9.63
C TYR A 291 -10.08 5.91 -10.67
N GLY A 292 -10.96 6.82 -10.22
CA GLY A 292 -11.62 7.77 -11.12
C GLY A 292 -10.62 8.71 -11.83
N ARG A 293 -9.59 9.19 -11.12
CA ARG A 293 -8.50 9.99 -11.72
C ARG A 293 -7.68 9.16 -12.69
N TRP A 294 -7.27 7.95 -12.28
CA TRP A 294 -6.46 7.06 -13.10
C TRP A 294 -7.15 6.64 -14.40
N GLN A 295 -8.47 6.37 -14.37
CA GLN A 295 -9.22 6.05 -15.59
C GLN A 295 -9.28 7.23 -16.57
N ARG A 296 -9.41 8.46 -16.08
CA ARG A 296 -9.50 9.65 -16.94
C ARG A 296 -8.14 10.09 -17.48
N ASP A 297 -7.14 10.12 -16.62
CA ASP A 297 -5.90 10.86 -16.87
C ASP A 297 -4.66 9.94 -16.94
N GLY A 298 -4.84 8.62 -16.75
CA GLY A 298 -3.76 7.65 -16.63
C GLY A 298 -2.98 7.77 -15.31
N PHE A 299 -1.79 7.15 -15.27
CA PHE A 299 -0.97 7.12 -14.05
C PHE A 299 -0.07 8.36 -13.89
N ALA A 300 0.26 9.06 -14.97
CA ALA A 300 1.20 10.19 -14.95
C ALA A 300 0.88 11.27 -13.89
N PRO A 301 -0.38 11.71 -13.68
CA PRO A 301 -0.72 12.71 -12.66
C PRO A 301 -0.63 12.22 -11.21
N LEU A 302 -0.32 10.94 -10.99
CA LEU A 302 -0.17 10.31 -9.68
C LEU A 302 1.31 10.08 -9.31
N LEU A 303 2.24 10.35 -10.24
CA LEU A 303 3.66 10.03 -10.08
C LEU A 303 4.33 10.70 -8.91
N ASP A 304 4.11 12.00 -8.71
CA ASP A 304 4.77 12.75 -7.64
C ASP A 304 4.39 12.18 -6.27
N GLU A 305 3.10 11.90 -6.09
CA GLU A 305 2.61 11.28 -4.86
C GLU A 305 3.11 9.84 -4.71
N TYR A 306 3.06 9.04 -5.77
CA TYR A 306 3.56 7.66 -5.71
C TYR A 306 5.04 7.62 -5.33
N ASN A 307 5.88 8.39 -6.05
CA ASN A 307 7.33 8.38 -5.86
C ASN A 307 7.76 8.99 -4.52
N ALA A 308 7.01 9.96 -3.96
CA ALA A 308 7.24 10.45 -2.60
C ALA A 308 7.10 9.37 -1.52
N TRP A 309 6.38 8.28 -1.84
CA TRP A 309 6.03 7.21 -0.93
C TRP A 309 6.54 5.83 -1.35
N ALA A 310 7.29 5.76 -2.45
CA ALA A 310 7.96 4.56 -2.92
C ALA A 310 9.04 4.14 -1.93
N SER A 311 9.11 2.83 -1.61
CA SER A 311 10.04 2.31 -0.61
C SER A 311 11.45 2.09 -1.15
N LEU A 312 11.60 1.97 -2.46
CA LEU A 312 12.84 1.51 -3.09
C LEU A 312 13.73 2.63 -3.62
N THR A 313 13.23 3.87 -3.74
CA THR A 313 13.99 5.01 -4.26
C THR A 313 15.34 5.15 -3.55
N ASP A 314 16.39 5.37 -4.34
CA ASP A 314 17.80 5.48 -3.92
C ASP A 314 18.42 4.20 -3.32
N ARG A 315 17.70 3.07 -3.30
CA ARG A 315 18.24 1.78 -2.85
C ARG A 315 18.84 0.98 -4.01
N GLU A 316 19.93 0.25 -3.72
CA GLU A 316 20.49 -0.76 -4.62
C GLU A 316 19.62 -2.01 -4.61
N VAL A 317 19.20 -2.47 -5.80
CA VAL A 317 18.31 -3.64 -5.93
C VAL A 317 18.79 -4.62 -7.00
N THR A 318 18.37 -5.88 -6.85
CA THR A 318 18.28 -6.85 -7.94
C THR A 318 16.83 -7.07 -8.32
N ILE A 319 16.58 -7.26 -9.61
CA ILE A 319 15.29 -7.68 -10.11
C ILE A 319 15.38 -9.12 -10.59
N GLU A 320 14.48 -9.94 -10.08
CA GLU A 320 14.30 -11.33 -10.50
C GLU A 320 13.03 -11.49 -11.33
N GLY A 321 13.12 -12.31 -12.38
CA GLY A 321 12.00 -12.76 -13.18
C GLY A 321 11.14 -13.77 -12.44
N ARG A 322 10.04 -14.17 -13.08
CA ARG A 322 9.11 -15.16 -12.51
C ARG A 322 9.77 -16.52 -12.25
N ASP A 323 10.73 -16.89 -13.07
CA ASP A 323 11.51 -18.12 -12.98
C ASP A 323 12.75 -18.00 -12.07
N GLY A 324 12.91 -16.85 -11.38
CA GLY A 324 14.08 -16.56 -10.56
C GLY A 324 15.30 -16.12 -11.37
N SER A 325 15.19 -15.98 -12.70
CA SER A 325 16.30 -15.48 -13.52
C SER A 325 16.59 -14.01 -13.20
N PRO A 326 17.86 -13.60 -13.12
CA PRO A 326 18.19 -12.19 -12.93
C PRO A 326 17.82 -11.38 -14.17
N ILE A 327 17.07 -10.29 -13.98
CA ILE A 327 16.67 -9.36 -15.05
C ILE A 327 17.64 -8.18 -15.13
N ALA A 328 17.86 -7.50 -14.00
CA ALA A 328 18.67 -6.29 -13.92
C ALA A 328 19.11 -6.03 -12.46
N ALA A 329 20.09 -5.14 -12.30
CA ALA A 329 20.49 -4.64 -10.98
C ALA A 329 21.00 -3.20 -11.08
N GLY A 330 20.80 -2.42 -10.03
CA GLY A 330 21.28 -1.04 -9.92
C GLY A 330 20.51 -0.23 -8.87
N ALA A 331 20.84 1.05 -8.76
CA ALA A 331 20.14 1.99 -7.90
C ALA A 331 18.78 2.34 -8.47
N VAL A 332 17.73 2.28 -7.66
CA VAL A 332 16.39 2.71 -8.10
C VAL A 332 16.33 4.23 -8.18
N VAL A 333 15.94 4.76 -9.34
CA VAL A 333 15.75 6.20 -9.57
C VAL A 333 14.33 6.61 -9.23
N CYS A 334 13.34 5.94 -9.81
CA CYS A 334 11.92 6.24 -9.63
C CYS A 334 11.05 5.12 -10.23
N VAL A 335 9.73 5.33 -10.15
CA VAL A 335 8.76 4.70 -11.05
C VAL A 335 8.30 5.73 -12.09
N ASP A 336 8.27 5.33 -13.35
CA ASP A 336 7.87 6.19 -14.48
C ASP A 336 6.35 6.20 -14.74
N ALA A 337 5.92 7.04 -15.71
CA ALA A 337 4.52 7.20 -16.10
C ALA A 337 3.83 5.92 -16.60
N CYS A 338 4.61 4.91 -17.03
CA CYS A 338 4.12 3.61 -17.46
C CYS A 338 4.10 2.60 -16.30
N GLY A 339 4.45 3.02 -15.08
CA GLY A 339 4.55 2.18 -13.88
C GLY A 339 5.79 1.28 -13.85
N ARG A 340 6.81 1.57 -14.66
CA ARG A 340 8.05 0.79 -14.71
C ARG A 340 9.02 1.29 -13.64
N LEU A 341 9.71 0.37 -12.98
CA LEU A 341 10.79 0.70 -12.06
C LEU A 341 12.04 1.08 -12.86
N VAL A 342 12.53 2.31 -12.72
CA VAL A 342 13.70 2.80 -13.45
C VAL A 342 14.93 2.57 -12.57
N LEU A 343 15.87 1.77 -13.07
CA LEU A 343 17.15 1.51 -12.42
C LEU A 343 18.26 2.29 -13.11
N ARG A 344 19.23 2.79 -12.36
CA ARG A 344 20.50 3.30 -12.88
C ARG A 344 21.57 2.24 -12.67
N SER A 345 22.12 1.72 -13.76
CA SER A 345 23.26 0.80 -13.71
C SER A 345 24.56 1.52 -13.37
N ARG A 346 25.63 0.75 -13.08
CA ARG A 346 26.95 1.27 -12.68
C ARG A 346 27.60 2.19 -13.72
N ASP A 347 27.27 2.02 -15.00
CA ASP A 347 27.75 2.84 -16.11
C ASP A 347 26.90 4.11 -16.33
N GLY A 348 25.88 4.34 -15.49
CA GLY A 348 24.98 5.50 -15.56
C GLY A 348 23.76 5.31 -16.48
N THR A 349 23.62 4.17 -17.16
CA THR A 349 22.47 3.90 -18.03
C THR A 349 21.19 3.72 -17.23
N GLU A 350 20.08 4.34 -17.66
CA GLU A 350 18.76 4.13 -17.04
C GLU A 350 17.98 3.02 -17.76
N ILE A 351 17.55 2.02 -16.98
CA ILE A 351 16.92 0.79 -17.46
C ILE A 351 15.51 0.70 -16.87
N PRO A 352 14.44 0.89 -17.69
CA PRO A 352 13.07 0.76 -17.21
C PRO A 352 12.63 -0.71 -17.16
N ILE A 353 12.14 -1.14 -16.00
CA ILE A 353 11.72 -2.52 -15.73
C ILE A 353 10.20 -2.61 -15.57
N ALA A 354 9.54 -3.36 -16.45
CA ALA A 354 8.08 -3.46 -16.47
C ALA A 354 7.50 -4.50 -15.50
N SER A 355 8.29 -5.51 -15.13
CA SER A 355 7.85 -6.58 -14.22
C SER A 355 9.03 -7.28 -13.58
N GLY A 356 8.81 -7.81 -12.38
CA GLY A 356 9.78 -8.61 -11.64
C GLY A 356 9.53 -8.51 -10.14
N GLU A 357 10.36 -9.20 -9.37
CA GLU A 357 10.46 -9.07 -7.92
C GLU A 357 11.73 -8.27 -7.59
N ALA A 358 11.58 -7.18 -6.82
CA ALA A 358 12.71 -6.37 -6.39
C ALA A 358 13.21 -6.80 -5.00
N HIS A 359 14.52 -7.04 -4.92
CA HIS A 359 15.23 -7.40 -3.71
C HIS A 359 16.29 -6.34 -3.40
N VAL A 360 16.27 -5.78 -2.19
CA VAL A 360 17.29 -4.83 -1.73
C VAL A 360 18.58 -5.59 -1.47
N ARG A 361 19.72 -5.02 -1.89
CA ARG A 361 21.06 -5.58 -1.69
C ARG A 361 21.70 -5.15 -0.37
#